data_AF-N9NM26-F1
#
_entry.id   AF-N9NM26-F1
#
_cell.length_a   1.000
_cell.length_b   1.000
_cell.length_c   1.000
_cell.angle_alpha   90.00
_cell.angle_beta   90.00
_cell.angle_gamma   90.00
#
_symmetry.space_group_name_H-M   'P 1'
#
loop_
_entity.id
_entity.type
_entity.pdbx_description
1 polymer ?
#
loop_
_entity_poly.entity_id
_entity_poly.type
_entity_poly.pdbx_seq_one_letter_code
_entity_poly.pdbx_strand_id
1 'polypeptide(L)'
;MTFKALFVEIYYGDYSKEIIAKKINEYIENNEIIEMDFFELLDTRVEQKASLFELIQATDPSFSVDCVEAEVLAARYFLKVLEHYQNGQIRPFDLCRIFNNIEAGFIEAPRHLDEKIVYYPSWLGDLYGACDWCDGEWTYENSPHLVIEVKKQIQNIKDWLSNPVFK
;
A
#
# COMPACT_ATOMS: atom_id res chain seq x y z
N MET A 1 -9.44 -10.51 -4.23
CA MET A 1 -8.94 -9.12 -4.07
C MET A 1 -9.89 -8.22 -4.82
N THR A 2 -10.23 -7.02 -4.34
CA THR A 2 -11.09 -6.07 -5.11
C THR A 2 -10.24 -5.25 -6.07
N PHE A 3 -10.87 -4.61 -7.06
CA PHE A 3 -10.16 -3.76 -8.03
C PHE A 3 -9.43 -2.59 -7.35
N LYS A 4 -10.10 -1.88 -6.44
CA LYS A 4 -9.48 -0.81 -5.63
C LYS A 4 -8.33 -1.33 -4.77
N ALA A 5 -8.42 -2.54 -4.21
CA ALA A 5 -7.34 -3.12 -3.44
C ALA A 5 -6.10 -3.40 -4.31
N LEU A 6 -6.29 -3.90 -5.54
CA LEU A 6 -5.22 -4.06 -6.52
C LEU A 6 -4.57 -2.71 -6.83
N PHE A 7 -5.37 -1.69 -7.11
CA PHE A 7 -4.87 -0.34 -7.39
C PHE A 7 -4.05 0.22 -6.22
N VAL A 8 -4.56 0.17 -4.99
CA VAL A 8 -3.85 0.67 -3.80
C VAL A 8 -2.52 -0.05 -3.57
N GLU A 9 -2.50 -1.37 -3.75
CA GLU A 9 -1.27 -2.16 -3.70
C GLU A 9 -0.26 -1.73 -4.77
N ILE A 10 -0.69 -1.56 -6.03
CA ILE A 10 0.17 -1.09 -7.12
C ILE A 10 0.65 0.35 -6.89
N TYR A 11 -0.22 1.22 -6.38
CA TYR A 11 0.06 2.62 -6.18
C TYR A 11 1.21 2.80 -5.18
N TYR A 12 1.11 2.15 -4.02
CA TYR A 12 2.07 2.28 -2.91
C TYR A 12 3.25 1.29 -2.94
N GLY A 13 3.11 0.13 -3.58
CA GLY A 13 4.09 -0.95 -3.52
C GLY A 13 5.36 -0.80 -4.36
N ASP A 14 5.48 0.28 -5.14
CA ASP A 14 6.65 0.62 -5.97
C ASP A 14 7.21 -0.53 -6.83
N TYR A 15 6.30 -1.22 -7.49
CA TYR A 15 6.59 -2.35 -8.38
C TYR A 15 7.07 -1.90 -9.76
N SER A 16 7.91 -2.72 -10.41
CA SER A 16 8.23 -2.52 -11.83
C SER A 16 6.99 -2.73 -12.72
N LYS A 17 7.00 -2.17 -13.93
CA LYS A 17 5.87 -2.30 -14.87
C LYS A 17 5.53 -3.76 -15.20
N GLU A 18 6.53 -4.65 -15.20
CA GLU A 18 6.35 -6.08 -15.43
C GLU A 18 5.65 -6.76 -14.25
N ILE A 19 6.02 -6.41 -13.02
CA ILE A 19 5.36 -6.94 -11.81
C ILE A 19 3.92 -6.41 -11.74
N ILE A 20 3.70 -5.14 -12.10
CA ILE A 20 2.37 -4.54 -12.20
C ILE A 20 1.52 -5.32 -13.22
N ALA A 21 2.02 -5.51 -14.44
CA ALA A 21 1.31 -6.27 -15.48
C ALA A 21 0.97 -7.69 -15.02
N LYS A 22 1.89 -8.37 -14.32
CA LYS A 22 1.64 -9.70 -13.76
C LYS A 22 0.50 -9.68 -12.73
N LYS A 23 0.49 -8.72 -11.80
CA LYS A 23 -0.57 -8.59 -10.78
C LYS A 23 -1.94 -8.28 -11.42
N ILE A 24 -1.95 -7.46 -12.46
CA ILE A 24 -3.16 -7.16 -13.24
C ILE A 24 -3.65 -8.42 -13.95
N ASN A 25 -2.77 -9.18 -14.59
CA ASN A 25 -3.14 -10.45 -15.23
C ASN A 25 -3.72 -11.46 -14.23
N GLU A 26 -3.07 -11.63 -13.07
CA GLU A 26 -3.58 -12.47 -11.99
C GLU A 26 -4.96 -12.01 -11.51
N TYR A 27 -5.22 -10.70 -11.47
CA TYR A 27 -6.54 -10.17 -11.12
C TYR A 27 -7.59 -10.46 -12.21
N ILE A 28 -7.26 -10.29 -13.49
CA ILE A 28 -8.14 -10.59 -14.63
C ILE A 28 -8.54 -12.07 -14.60
N GLU A 29 -7.57 -12.98 -14.49
CA GLU A 29 -7.80 -14.42 -14.47
C GLU A 29 -8.69 -14.84 -13.29
N ASN A 30 -8.40 -14.34 -12.08
CA ASN A 30 -9.14 -14.72 -10.87
C ASN A 30 -10.57 -14.18 -10.80
N ASN A 31 -10.90 -13.16 -11.61
CA ASN A 31 -12.23 -12.54 -11.64
C ASN A 31 -12.94 -12.75 -13.00
N GLU A 32 -12.38 -13.56 -13.89
CA GLU A 32 -12.95 -13.88 -15.22
C GLU A 32 -13.31 -12.62 -16.05
N ILE A 33 -12.46 -11.60 -15.98
CA ILE A 33 -12.66 -10.31 -16.68
C ILE A 33 -12.43 -10.49 -18.19
N ILE A 34 -13.34 -9.94 -19.00
CA ILE A 34 -13.31 -10.04 -20.47
C ILE A 34 -13.30 -8.68 -21.18
N GLU A 35 -13.33 -7.60 -20.41
CA GLU A 35 -13.34 -6.21 -20.88
C GLU A 35 -11.99 -5.81 -21.49
N MET A 36 -12.02 -5.23 -22.69
CA MET A 36 -10.82 -4.88 -23.46
C MET A 36 -9.90 -3.91 -22.72
N ASP A 37 -10.47 -2.94 -22.00
CA ASP A 37 -9.73 -1.93 -21.24
C ASP A 37 -8.78 -2.56 -20.22
N PHE A 38 -9.12 -3.73 -19.66
CA PHE A 38 -8.25 -4.45 -18.73
C PHE A 38 -7.06 -5.11 -19.43
N PHE A 39 -7.25 -5.60 -20.66
CA PHE A 39 -6.15 -6.20 -21.43
C PHE A 39 -5.15 -5.14 -21.91
N GLU A 40 -5.59 -3.91 -22.16
CA GLU A 40 -4.69 -2.79 -22.49
C GLU A 40 -3.70 -2.50 -21.36
N LEU A 41 -4.11 -2.69 -20.09
CA LEU A 41 -3.24 -2.52 -18.93
C LEU A 41 -2.06 -3.53 -18.87
N LEU A 42 -2.13 -4.62 -19.64
CA LEU A 42 -1.04 -5.59 -19.73
C LEU A 42 0.11 -5.11 -20.61
N ASP A 43 -0.11 -4.05 -21.41
CA ASP A 43 0.95 -3.39 -22.18
C ASP A 43 1.77 -2.46 -21.26
N THR A 44 3.04 -2.81 -21.05
CA THR A 44 3.95 -2.02 -20.19
C THR A 44 4.30 -0.64 -20.76
N ARG A 45 3.91 -0.33 -22.01
CA ARG A 45 4.02 1.02 -22.58
C ARG A 45 2.96 1.98 -22.02
N VAL A 46 1.87 1.45 -21.47
CA VAL A 46 0.80 2.22 -20.84
C VAL A 46 1.25 2.71 -19.46
N GLU A 47 0.72 3.86 -19.04
CA GLU A 47 0.83 4.34 -17.65
C GLU A 47 -0.21 3.63 -16.78
N GLN A 48 0.09 2.36 -16.46
CA GLN A 48 -0.82 1.41 -15.80
C GLN A 48 -1.48 1.98 -14.53
N LYS A 49 -0.74 2.75 -13.71
CA LYS A 49 -1.30 3.39 -12.50
C LYS A 49 -2.40 4.40 -12.85
N ALA A 50 -2.17 5.26 -13.84
CA ALA A 50 -3.14 6.26 -14.26
C ALA A 50 -4.38 5.60 -14.87
N SER A 51 -4.20 4.63 -15.77
CA SER A 51 -5.31 3.92 -16.40
C SER A 51 -6.13 3.10 -15.41
N LEU A 52 -5.50 2.43 -14.44
CA LEU A 52 -6.23 1.76 -13.34
C LEU A 52 -7.08 2.76 -12.55
N PHE A 53 -6.54 3.94 -12.26
CA PHE A 53 -7.25 4.98 -11.53
C PHE A 53 -8.44 5.51 -12.34
N GLU A 54 -8.28 5.74 -13.64
CA GLU A 54 -9.36 6.17 -14.54
C GLU A 54 -10.51 5.15 -14.59
N LEU A 55 -10.20 3.86 -14.64
CA LEU A 55 -11.22 2.80 -14.58
C LEU A 55 -11.98 2.79 -13.25
N ILE A 56 -11.29 3.08 -12.13
CA ILE A 56 -11.96 3.24 -10.84
C ILE A 56 -12.85 4.48 -10.88
N GLN A 57 -12.34 5.63 -11.33
CA GLN A 57 -13.10 6.89 -11.42
C GLN A 57 -14.35 6.78 -12.30
N ALA A 58 -14.30 5.99 -13.36
CA ALA A 58 -15.45 5.76 -14.24
C ALA A 58 -16.64 5.10 -13.51
N THR A 59 -16.37 4.35 -12.43
CA THR A 59 -17.40 3.62 -11.66
C THR A 59 -17.64 4.23 -10.27
N ASP A 60 -16.62 4.87 -9.70
CA ASP A 60 -16.67 5.59 -8.43
C ASP A 60 -15.82 6.87 -8.49
N PRO A 61 -16.41 7.99 -8.94
CA PRO A 61 -15.73 9.28 -9.01
C PRO A 61 -15.33 9.87 -7.65
N SER A 62 -15.83 9.32 -6.54
CA SER A 62 -15.54 9.81 -5.20
C SER A 62 -14.27 9.20 -4.60
N PHE A 63 -13.76 8.13 -5.21
CA PHE A 63 -12.54 7.48 -4.77
C PHE A 63 -11.33 8.41 -4.99
N SER A 64 -10.39 8.45 -4.07
CA SER A 64 -9.10 9.11 -4.25
C SER A 64 -8.01 8.25 -3.60
N VAL A 65 -6.76 8.48 -3.97
CA VAL A 65 -5.61 7.70 -3.46
C VAL A 65 -5.40 7.85 -1.94
N ASP A 66 -5.98 8.90 -1.36
CA ASP A 66 -5.84 9.34 0.02
C ASP A 66 -7.17 9.36 0.79
N CYS A 67 -8.28 8.86 0.21
CA CYS A 67 -9.56 8.78 0.91
C CYS A 67 -9.52 7.72 2.03
N VAL A 68 -10.55 7.71 2.89
CA VAL A 68 -10.66 6.75 4.00
C VAL A 68 -10.68 5.29 3.50
N GLU A 69 -11.36 5.03 2.38
CA GLU A 69 -11.38 3.68 1.79
C GLU A 69 -9.98 3.25 1.34
N ALA A 70 -9.25 4.13 0.65
CA ALA A 70 -7.87 3.86 0.22
C ALA A 70 -6.94 3.65 1.41
N GLU A 71 -7.14 4.37 2.52
CA GLU A 71 -6.38 4.19 3.76
C GLU A 71 -6.60 2.80 4.37
N VAL A 72 -7.85 2.34 4.46
CA VAL A 72 -8.17 1.00 4.96
C VAL A 72 -7.54 -0.07 4.07
N LEU A 73 -7.59 0.12 2.75
CA LEU A 73 -6.96 -0.79 1.79
C LEU A 73 -5.43 -0.78 1.91
N ALA A 74 -4.82 0.39 2.12
CA ALA A 74 -3.38 0.54 2.30
C ALA A 74 -2.92 -0.13 3.60
N ALA A 75 -3.66 0.03 4.70
CA ALA A 75 -3.37 -0.65 5.97
C ALA A 75 -3.42 -2.18 5.82
N ARG A 76 -4.42 -2.70 5.09
CA ARG A 76 -4.52 -4.16 4.79
C ARG A 76 -3.38 -4.65 3.91
N TYR A 77 -3.00 -3.87 2.91
CA TYR A 77 -1.85 -4.16 2.05
C TYR A 77 -0.56 -4.17 2.87
N PHE A 78 -0.33 -3.14 3.66
CA PHE A 78 0.88 -3.00 4.46
C PHE A 78 0.99 -4.08 5.53
N LEU A 79 -0.12 -4.51 6.13
CA LEU A 79 -0.14 -5.67 7.02
C LEU A 79 0.45 -6.92 6.36
N LYS A 80 0.08 -7.20 5.09
CA LYS A 80 0.67 -8.33 4.33
C LYS A 80 2.15 -8.12 4.07
N VAL A 81 2.57 -6.89 3.74
CA VAL A 81 3.99 -6.54 3.55
C VAL A 81 4.79 -6.83 4.82
N LEU A 82 4.29 -6.42 5.99
CA LEU A 82 4.93 -6.68 7.28
C LEU A 82 5.00 -8.18 7.60
N GLU A 83 3.95 -8.94 7.32
CA GLU A 83 3.94 -10.40 7.50
C GLU A 83 4.93 -11.09 6.54
N HIS A 84 5.04 -10.63 5.30
CA HIS A 84 6.05 -11.12 4.34
C HIS A 84 7.48 -10.78 4.77
N TYR A 85 7.71 -9.58 5.33
CA TYR A 85 9.00 -9.21 5.90
C TYR A 85 9.39 -10.13 7.07
N GLN A 86 8.46 -10.45 7.98
CA GLN A 86 8.73 -11.38 9.08
C GLN A 86 9.14 -12.78 8.60
N ASN A 87 8.68 -13.19 7.42
CA ASN A 87 9.02 -14.46 6.80
C ASN A 87 10.28 -14.38 5.92
N GLY A 88 11.01 -13.26 5.94
CA GLY A 88 12.24 -13.07 5.16
C GLY A 88 12.02 -12.89 3.66
N GLN A 89 10.78 -12.62 3.23
CA GLN A 89 10.43 -12.48 1.81
C GLN A 89 10.64 -11.06 1.28
N ILE A 90 10.81 -10.09 2.18
CA ILE A 90 11.04 -8.67 1.87
C ILE A 90 12.31 -8.23 2.61
N ARG A 91 13.17 -7.48 1.91
CA ARG A 91 14.39 -6.92 2.52
C ARG A 91 14.05 -5.65 3.31
N PRO A 92 14.84 -5.29 4.35
CA PRO A 92 14.64 -4.06 5.13
C PRO A 92 14.44 -2.81 4.27
N PHE A 93 15.32 -2.60 3.28
CA PHE A 93 15.24 -1.44 2.38
C PHE A 93 13.92 -1.39 1.60
N ASP A 94 13.44 -2.53 1.09
CA ASP A 94 12.19 -2.60 0.35
C ASP A 94 10.99 -2.34 1.26
N LEU A 95 11.00 -2.84 2.50
CA LEU A 95 9.98 -2.55 3.50
C LEU A 95 9.91 -1.05 3.80
N CYS A 96 11.04 -0.41 4.09
CA CYS A 96 11.08 1.01 4.45
C CYS A 96 10.70 1.91 3.27
N ARG A 97 11.05 1.53 2.03
CA ARG A 97 10.59 2.23 0.83
C ARG A 97 9.06 2.16 0.67
N ILE A 98 8.46 0.98 0.87
CA ILE A 98 6.99 0.82 0.80
C ILE A 98 6.32 1.64 1.92
N PHE A 99 6.86 1.60 3.14
CA PHE A 99 6.38 2.41 4.26
C PHE A 99 6.39 3.90 3.91
N ASN A 100 7.50 4.43 3.41
CA ASN A 100 7.63 5.85 3.06
C ASN A 100 6.63 6.28 1.97
N ASN A 101 6.35 5.42 0.98
CA ASN A 101 5.34 5.73 -0.04
C ASN A 101 3.93 5.85 0.56
N ILE A 102 3.59 4.97 1.49
CA ILE A 102 2.30 4.99 2.19
C ILE A 102 2.23 6.22 3.08
N GLU A 103 3.26 6.48 3.88
CA GLU A 103 3.33 7.66 4.75
C GLU A 103 3.15 8.95 3.94
N ALA A 104 3.91 9.12 2.86
CA ALA A 104 3.83 10.28 1.98
C ALA A 104 2.46 10.41 1.28
N GLY A 105 1.75 9.31 1.04
CA GLY A 105 0.42 9.34 0.44
C GLY A 105 -0.70 9.76 1.38
N PHE A 106 -0.50 9.62 2.70
CA PHE A 106 -1.51 9.95 3.70
C PHE A 106 -1.14 11.12 4.60
N ILE A 107 0.13 11.54 4.64
CA ILE A 107 0.51 12.78 5.30
C ILE A 107 -0.28 13.93 4.64
N GLU A 108 -0.97 14.72 5.46
CA GLU A 108 -1.83 15.81 4.97
C GLU A 108 -3.07 15.39 4.18
N ALA A 109 -3.43 14.10 4.16
CA ALA A 109 -4.66 13.65 3.51
C ALA A 109 -5.88 14.44 4.03
N PRO A 110 -6.83 14.81 3.15
CA PRO A 110 -7.97 15.63 3.55
C PRO A 110 -8.83 14.85 4.53
N ARG A 111 -8.76 15.25 5.80
CA ARG A 111 -9.55 14.68 6.90
C ARG A 111 -10.47 15.72 7.55
N HIS A 112 -10.71 16.83 6.85
CA HIS A 112 -11.49 17.96 7.33
C HIS A 112 -11.02 18.46 8.70
N LEU A 113 -9.70 18.43 8.91
CA LEU A 113 -9.05 18.98 10.10
C LEU A 113 -8.85 20.49 9.94
N ASP A 114 -8.55 21.17 11.04
CA ASP A 114 -8.09 22.56 11.01
C ASP A 114 -6.82 22.68 10.16
N GLU A 115 -6.66 23.78 9.41
CA GLU A 115 -5.53 24.02 8.49
C GLU A 115 -4.15 23.93 9.17
N LYS A 116 -4.09 24.06 10.50
CA LYS A 116 -2.84 23.95 11.28
C LYS A 116 -2.51 22.53 11.72
N ILE A 117 -3.39 21.57 11.46
CA ILE A 117 -3.25 20.19 11.91
C ILE A 117 -2.93 19.31 10.69
N VAL A 118 -1.70 18.82 10.64
CA VAL A 118 -1.31 17.78 9.70
C VAL A 118 -1.94 16.47 10.13
N TYR A 119 -2.64 15.82 9.22
CA TYR A 119 -3.10 14.46 9.44
C TYR A 119 -1.92 13.49 9.35
N TYR A 120 -1.79 12.63 10.36
CA TYR A 120 -0.89 11.49 10.36
C TYR A 120 -1.68 10.23 10.77
N PRO A 121 -1.72 9.18 9.95
CA PRO A 121 -2.46 7.97 10.28
C PRO A 121 -1.93 7.28 11.55
N SER A 122 -2.79 7.12 12.55
CA SER A 122 -2.41 6.49 13.82
C SER A 122 -1.93 5.04 13.67
N TRP A 123 -2.38 4.35 12.61
CA TRP A 123 -1.98 2.97 12.32
C TRP A 123 -0.59 2.85 11.71
N LEU A 124 0.12 3.95 11.40
CA LEU A 124 1.52 3.92 10.92
C LEU A 124 2.54 3.82 12.05
N GLY A 125 2.14 4.10 13.30
CA GLY A 125 2.97 3.88 14.48
C GLY A 125 4.33 4.60 14.42
N ASP A 126 5.37 3.95 14.95
CA ASP A 126 6.74 4.48 15.04
C ASP A 126 7.69 3.84 14.01
N LEU A 127 7.14 3.27 12.92
CA LEU A 127 7.96 2.71 11.85
C LEU A 127 8.83 3.76 11.17
N TYR A 128 8.41 5.04 11.18
CA TYR A 128 9.24 6.15 10.74
C TYR A 128 10.60 6.13 11.44
N GLY A 129 10.63 6.09 12.78
CA GLY A 129 11.87 6.03 13.54
C GLY A 129 12.70 4.77 13.28
N ALA A 130 12.04 3.65 12.98
CA ALA A 130 12.72 2.40 12.62
C ALA A 130 13.28 2.39 11.18
N CYS A 131 12.78 3.26 10.30
CA CYS A 131 13.19 3.35 8.90
C CYS A 131 14.08 4.56 8.57
N ASP A 132 14.15 5.57 9.44
CA ASP A 132 14.88 6.84 9.25
C ASP A 132 16.38 6.68 8.90
N TRP A 133 16.99 5.55 9.30
CA TRP A 133 18.41 5.26 9.06
C TRP A 133 18.64 4.03 8.16
N CYS A 134 17.59 3.56 7.48
CA CYS A 134 17.68 2.36 6.65
C CYS A 134 18.55 2.62 5.41
N ASP A 135 19.46 1.68 5.14
CA ASP A 135 20.28 1.67 3.92
C ASP A 135 20.16 0.32 3.18
N GLY A 136 20.80 0.24 2.01
CA GLY A 136 20.76 -0.94 1.15
C GLY A 136 21.51 -2.17 1.68
N GLU A 137 22.36 -2.01 2.70
CA GLU A 137 23.17 -3.08 3.32
C GLU A 137 22.47 -3.71 4.53
N TRP A 138 21.30 -3.19 4.93
CA TRP A 138 20.52 -3.77 6.01
C TRP A 138 19.98 -5.15 5.63
N THR A 139 20.19 -6.09 6.53
CA THR A 139 19.64 -7.45 6.51
C THR A 139 18.76 -7.66 7.73
N TYR A 140 17.93 -8.69 7.69
CA TYR A 140 17.07 -9.04 8.82
C TYR A 140 17.86 -9.22 10.13
N GLU A 141 19.08 -9.74 10.05
CA GLU A 141 19.96 -10.02 11.20
C GLU A 141 20.63 -8.76 11.75
N ASN A 142 20.99 -7.79 10.90
CA ASN A 142 21.72 -6.59 11.31
C ASN A 142 20.82 -5.40 11.66
N SER A 143 19.51 -5.50 11.40
CA SER A 143 18.49 -4.49 11.73
C SER A 143 17.46 -4.98 12.77
N PRO A 144 17.85 -5.43 13.98
CA PRO A 144 16.92 -6.03 14.95
C PRO A 144 15.85 -5.06 15.48
N HIS A 145 16.14 -3.76 15.47
CA HIS A 145 15.18 -2.72 15.87
C HIS A 145 13.97 -2.68 14.91
N LEU A 146 14.19 -2.80 13.60
CA LEU A 146 13.14 -2.87 12.60
C LEU A 146 12.26 -4.12 12.80
N VAL A 147 12.86 -5.27 13.10
CA VAL A 147 12.12 -6.51 13.40
C VAL A 147 11.23 -6.35 14.64
N ILE A 148 11.72 -5.68 15.68
CA ILE A 148 10.93 -5.39 16.89
C ILE A 148 9.77 -4.47 16.55
N GLU A 149 10.01 -3.40 15.78
CA GLU A 149 8.98 -2.43 15.45
C GLU A 149 7.92 -3.03 14.52
N VAL A 150 8.31 -3.83 13.52
CA VAL A 150 7.38 -4.57 12.66
C VAL A 150 6.42 -5.45 13.47
N LYS A 151 6.90 -6.12 14.52
CA LYS A 151 6.03 -6.93 15.40
C LYS A 151 4.98 -6.08 16.11
N LYS A 152 5.36 -4.92 16.63
CA LYS A 152 4.41 -3.98 17.25
C LYS A 152 3.44 -3.44 16.21
N GLN A 153 3.94 -3.11 15.02
CA GLN A 153 3.15 -2.53 13.95
C GLN A 153 2.05 -3.47 13.45
N ILE A 154 2.37 -4.75 13.30
CA ILE A 154 1.37 -5.76 12.91
C ILE A 154 0.21 -5.77 13.91
N GLN A 155 0.49 -5.69 15.21
CA GLN A 155 -0.56 -5.63 16.23
C GLN A 155 -1.34 -4.32 16.15
N ASN A 156 -0.65 -3.18 16.02
CA ASN A 156 -1.28 -1.85 15.89
C ASN A 156 -2.26 -1.79 14.70
N ILE A 157 -1.87 -2.32 13.54
CA ILE A 157 -2.73 -2.36 12.36
C ILE A 157 -3.90 -3.31 12.56
N LYS A 158 -3.68 -4.48 13.15
CA LYS A 158 -4.75 -5.44 13.46
C LYS A 158 -5.79 -4.83 14.41
N ASP A 159 -5.34 -4.13 15.44
CA ASP A 159 -6.21 -3.45 16.39
C ASP A 159 -6.98 -2.30 15.72
N TRP A 160 -6.31 -1.49 14.90
CA TRP A 160 -6.96 -0.42 14.14
C TRP A 160 -8.02 -0.96 13.16
N LEU A 161 -7.70 -1.99 12.37
CA LEU A 161 -8.62 -2.67 11.44
C LEU A 161 -9.77 -3.41 12.14
N SER A 162 -9.68 -3.67 13.45
CA SER A 162 -10.76 -4.28 14.22
C SER A 162 -11.93 -3.33 14.47
N ASN A 163 -11.72 -2.02 14.28
CA ASN A 163 -12.75 -1.00 14.43
C ASN A 163 -13.93 -1.29 13.47
N PRO A 164 -15.16 -1.40 13.98
CA PRO A 164 -16.33 -1.74 13.18
C PRO A 164 -16.64 -0.73 12.07
N VAL A 165 -16.11 0.49 12.16
CA VAL A 165 -16.26 1.53 11.11
C VAL A 165 -15.57 1.14 9.80
N PHE A 166 -14.60 0.23 9.82
CA PHE A 166 -13.82 -0.19 8.65
C PHE A 166 -14.26 -1.53 8.03
N LYS A 167 -15.43 -2.05 8.43
CA LYS A 167 -15.98 -3.32 7.95
C LYS A 167 -16.95 -3.14 6.79
#